data_AF-A0A3A8P1B9-F1
#
_entry.id   AF-A0A3A8P1B9-F1
#
_cell.length_a   1.000
_cell.length_b   1.000
_cell.length_c   1.000
_cell.angle_alpha   90.00
_cell.angle_beta   90.00
_cell.angle_gamma   90.00
#
_symmetry.space_group_name_H-M   'P 1'
#
loop_
_entity.id
_entity.type
_entity.pdbx_description
1 polymer ?
#
loop_
_entity_poly.entity_id
_entity_poly.type
_entity_poly.pdbx_seq_one_letter_code
_entity_poly.pdbx_strand_id
1 'polypeptide(L)'
;MPSLHGRFFAARGVLAGLLFGALAACGGDTAPGPGGPSDAGVSRPDAGVDAGLPPPEIVPIPSEQVTLSGHAYRAYQRPGDTFRIVCEEPCPIEERYLFARYAGFLAVKDDLLSLTGVDVPSRLTPVDIHLTGDSLCGPRVGTVAGSSFMNVTDLAPGPGSNVCLWELEASRAPLPEVARPLTVENALARENQVLLAHEYSHVVLFLRHELSYEWVVRAISYRVGGQADSFCSPMNRQFAPTAWELCQRNGMDYAQLAESLRRLDALWVAGEGLEDLYRDVPRATSAYQYRRILDGLVGSDTLAACLAGGELWANQCGDAARFTPAGGTVTMYGGLVHWDLPAGALSADVQVEPGTWRKGMVVPEPWYPFMFAHGYSFEPASVTFNQPVRLTVRYDPALMPDASAESSLTLYLRPDAQPAQAVPGAVVDPVAHTVSALVTKLGRYVIAPR
;
A
#
# COMPACT_ATOMS: atom_id res chain seq x y z
N MET A 1 28.42 32.73 -39.89
CA MET A 1 27.33 31.73 -39.96
C MET A 1 27.07 31.23 -38.55
N PRO A 2 26.11 31.84 -37.83
CA PRO A 2 26.15 31.89 -36.37
C PRO A 2 24.98 31.20 -35.68
N SER A 3 25.28 30.62 -34.51
CA SER A 3 24.56 30.74 -33.23
C SER A 3 23.19 31.42 -33.28
N LEU A 4 22.14 30.67 -32.91
CA LEU A 4 20.88 31.20 -32.42
C LEU A 4 20.63 30.66 -31.01
N HIS A 5 21.15 31.39 -30.02
CA HIS A 5 20.56 31.50 -28.69
C HIS A 5 19.19 32.17 -28.81
N GLY A 6 18.13 31.45 -28.44
CA GLY A 6 16.78 31.97 -28.29
C GLY A 6 16.32 31.78 -26.86
N ARG A 7 16.26 32.90 -26.12
CA ARG A 7 15.73 33.02 -24.77
C ARG A 7 14.27 32.54 -24.70
N PHE A 8 13.95 31.66 -23.75
CA PHE A 8 12.62 31.55 -23.17
C PHE A 8 12.78 31.44 -21.65
N PHE A 9 12.57 32.57 -20.97
CA PHE A 9 12.32 32.62 -19.54
C PHE A 9 10.81 32.57 -19.31
N ALA A 10 10.43 31.88 -18.23
CA ALA A 10 9.22 32.09 -17.43
C ALA A 10 7.85 31.81 -18.10
N ALA A 11 7.46 30.53 -18.10
CA ALA A 11 6.08 30.08 -17.84
C ALA A 11 6.09 28.57 -17.53
N ARG A 12 6.78 28.19 -16.44
CA ARG A 12 6.66 26.86 -15.84
C ARG A 12 6.10 27.04 -14.43
N GLY A 13 4.78 27.14 -14.37
CA GLY A 13 4.00 27.04 -13.16
C GLY A 13 2.65 26.45 -13.57
N VAL A 14 2.16 25.49 -12.79
CA VAL A 14 0.79 24.93 -12.80
C VAL A 14 0.55 23.57 -13.51
N LEU A 15 1.44 23.02 -14.36
CA LEU A 15 1.17 21.69 -14.98
C LEU A 15 1.85 20.47 -14.32
N ALA A 16 2.26 20.57 -13.04
CA ALA A 16 2.86 19.46 -12.27
C ALA A 16 1.96 18.94 -11.13
N GLY A 17 0.69 19.39 -11.06
CA GLY A 17 -0.25 19.04 -9.99
C GLY A 17 -1.13 17.81 -10.22
N LEU A 18 -1.02 17.13 -11.37
CA LEU A 18 -1.95 16.07 -11.78
C LEU A 18 -1.35 14.65 -11.83
N LEU A 19 -0.08 14.48 -11.48
CA LEU A 19 0.58 13.15 -11.42
C LEU A 19 0.95 12.68 -10.01
N PHE A 20 0.72 13.49 -8.97
CA PHE A 20 0.92 13.10 -7.57
C PHE A 20 -0.35 12.55 -6.89
N GLY A 21 -1.51 12.62 -7.55
CA GLY A 21 -2.79 12.14 -6.99
C GLY A 21 -2.98 10.62 -6.95
N ALA A 22 -2.02 9.83 -7.44
CA ALA A 22 -2.09 8.36 -7.47
C ALA A 22 -0.91 7.66 -6.78
N LEU A 23 -0.05 8.42 -6.09
CA LEU A 23 1.08 7.89 -5.32
C LEU A 23 0.88 7.94 -3.80
N ALA A 24 -0.25 8.47 -3.32
CA ALA A 24 -0.80 7.99 -2.06
C ALA A 24 -1.34 6.59 -2.34
N ALA A 25 -0.52 5.57 -2.09
CA ALA A 25 -0.96 4.17 -2.05
C ALA A 25 -1.85 3.87 -0.82
N CYS A 26 -2.35 4.92 -0.15
CA CYS A 26 -3.48 4.85 0.74
C CYS A 26 -4.72 4.79 -0.16
N GLY A 27 -5.40 3.63 -0.19
CA GLY A 27 -6.73 3.55 -0.78
C GLY A 27 -7.57 4.68 -0.21
N GLY A 28 -7.99 5.63 -1.06
CA GLY A 28 -9.00 6.59 -0.69
C GLY A 28 -10.29 5.80 -0.48
N ASP A 29 -10.55 5.39 0.75
CA ASP A 29 -11.79 4.75 1.16
C ASP A 29 -12.94 5.73 0.95
N THR A 30 -13.56 5.70 -0.23
CA THR A 30 -14.82 6.40 -0.51
C THR A 30 -16.04 5.54 -0.19
N ALA A 31 -15.86 4.32 0.32
CA ALA A 31 -16.94 3.49 0.82
C ALA A 31 -16.94 3.50 2.36
N PRO A 32 -17.98 4.04 3.02
CA PRO A 32 -18.02 4.08 4.47
C PRO A 32 -18.32 2.66 5.00
N GLY A 33 -17.28 1.96 5.44
CA GLY A 33 -17.45 0.99 6.51
C GLY A 33 -17.94 1.73 7.77
N PRO A 34 -18.83 1.16 8.60
CA PRO A 34 -19.41 1.85 9.76
C PRO A 34 -18.41 2.09 10.93
N GLY A 35 -17.10 2.00 10.68
CA GLY A 35 -16.06 2.37 11.63
C GLY A 35 -15.67 3.84 11.42
N GLY A 36 -16.19 4.72 12.27
CA GLY A 36 -15.79 6.14 12.29
C GLY A 36 -14.30 6.33 12.63
N PRO A 37 -13.78 7.57 12.50
CA PRO A 37 -12.36 7.87 12.64
C PRO A 37 -11.90 7.67 14.09
N SER A 38 -11.20 6.57 14.35
CA SER A 38 -10.31 6.44 15.48
C SER A 38 -9.17 5.47 15.15
N ASP A 39 -8.40 5.81 14.11
CA ASP A 39 -7.11 5.17 13.90
C ASP A 39 -6.16 5.51 15.07
N ALA A 40 -5.53 4.46 15.60
CA ALA A 40 -4.37 4.50 16.48
C ALA A 40 -4.41 5.37 17.77
N GLY A 41 -5.52 5.41 18.51
CA GLY A 41 -5.39 5.46 19.98
C GLY A 41 -6.46 6.19 20.79
N VAL A 42 -7.60 5.56 20.94
CA VAL A 42 -8.29 5.60 22.23
C VAL A 42 -7.57 4.62 23.15
N SER A 43 -6.84 5.15 24.12
CA SER A 43 -6.17 4.41 25.19
C SER A 43 -7.18 3.50 25.91
N ARG A 44 -6.95 2.19 25.85
CA ARG A 44 -7.63 1.22 26.73
C ARG A 44 -6.79 1.04 27.99
N PRO A 45 -7.38 1.10 29.20
CA PRO A 45 -6.63 1.02 30.45
C PRO A 45 -5.94 -0.33 30.75
N ASP A 46 -6.09 -1.36 29.91
CA ASP A 46 -5.69 -2.75 30.25
C ASP A 46 -4.70 -3.41 29.25
N ALA A 47 -3.84 -2.67 28.55
CA ALA A 47 -2.88 -3.25 27.59
C ALA A 47 -1.67 -3.92 28.29
N GLY A 48 -1.87 -5.15 28.78
CA GLY A 48 -0.93 -5.92 29.57
C GLY A 48 0.09 -6.78 28.79
N VAL A 49 1.12 -6.16 28.20
CA VAL A 49 2.34 -6.90 27.80
C VAL A 49 3.63 -6.36 28.43
N ASP A 50 3.63 -5.13 28.94
CA ASP A 50 4.77 -4.53 29.65
C ASP A 50 4.59 -4.48 31.16
N ALA A 51 3.62 -5.22 31.71
CA ALA A 51 3.38 -5.27 33.15
C ALA A 51 4.63 -5.81 33.88
N GLY A 52 5.51 -4.89 34.30
CA GLY A 52 6.75 -5.19 35.03
C GLY A 52 8.06 -4.73 34.37
N LEU A 53 8.05 -4.20 33.14
CA LEU A 53 9.26 -3.57 32.58
C LEU A 53 9.40 -2.14 33.13
N PRO A 54 10.61 -1.71 33.53
CA PRO A 54 10.83 -0.33 33.93
C PRO A 54 10.61 0.61 32.73
N PRO A 55 10.09 1.83 32.94
CA PRO A 55 9.97 2.82 31.87
C PRO A 55 11.31 3.05 31.16
N PRO A 56 11.33 3.27 29.84
CA PRO A 56 12.57 3.54 29.11
C PRO A 56 13.30 4.76 29.70
N GLU A 57 14.63 4.64 29.82
CA GLU A 57 15.46 5.73 30.31
C GLU A 57 15.52 6.88 29.29
N ILE A 58 15.25 8.10 29.75
CA ILE A 58 15.37 9.31 28.93
C ILE A 58 16.80 9.83 29.03
N VAL A 59 17.57 9.56 27.98
CA VAL A 59 18.95 10.05 27.84
C VAL A 59 18.96 11.18 26.80
N PRO A 60 19.67 12.31 27.05
CA PRO A 60 19.87 13.34 26.04
C PRO A 60 20.40 12.75 24.72
N ILE A 61 19.77 13.13 23.61
CA ILE A 61 20.13 12.67 22.27
C ILE A 61 20.98 13.75 21.60
N PRO A 62 22.12 13.42 20.98
CA PRO A 62 22.88 14.36 20.18
C PRO A 62 21.98 15.02 19.13
N SER A 63 22.09 16.34 18.99
CA SER A 63 21.38 17.06 17.94
C SER A 63 22.34 17.75 16.98
N GLU A 64 21.93 17.81 15.72
CA GLU A 64 22.61 18.55 14.65
C GLU A 64 21.62 19.42 13.88
N GLN A 65 22.12 20.51 13.29
CA GLN A 65 21.34 21.28 12.34
C GLN A 65 21.39 20.62 10.96
N VAL A 66 20.23 20.41 10.36
CA VAL A 66 20.09 19.83 9.03
C VAL A 66 19.19 20.71 8.16
N THR A 67 19.29 20.56 6.85
CA THR A 67 18.41 21.26 5.91
C THR A 67 17.54 20.25 5.19
N LEU A 68 16.22 20.32 5.39
CA LEU A 68 15.23 19.50 4.70
C LEU A 68 14.39 20.43 3.83
N SER A 69 14.29 20.13 2.53
CA SER A 69 13.53 20.94 1.56
C SER A 69 13.84 22.46 1.59
N GLY A 70 15.06 22.84 1.96
CA GLY A 70 15.50 24.24 2.06
C GLY A 70 15.23 24.92 3.40
N HIS A 71 14.65 24.21 4.37
CA HIS A 71 14.34 24.72 5.72
C HIS A 71 15.30 24.15 6.76
N ALA A 72 15.59 24.92 7.80
CA ALA A 72 16.49 24.52 8.87
C ALA A 72 15.75 23.72 9.94
N TYR A 73 16.27 22.54 10.26
CA TYR A 73 15.74 21.64 11.27
C TYR A 73 16.81 21.33 12.30
N ARG A 74 16.36 21.04 13.53
CA ARG A 74 17.16 20.34 14.53
C ARG A 74 16.80 18.86 14.48
N ALA A 75 17.79 18.03 14.17
CA ALA A 75 17.65 16.59 14.08
C ALA A 75 18.28 15.91 15.31
N TYR A 76 17.55 15.02 15.96
CA TYR A 76 17.96 14.28 17.15
C TYR A 76 18.16 12.80 16.80
N GLN A 77 19.41 12.33 16.85
CA GLN A 77 19.77 10.97 16.42
C GLN A 77 20.92 10.40 17.26
N ARG A 78 20.83 9.12 17.62
CA ARG A 78 21.98 8.36 18.13
C ARG A 78 22.78 7.77 16.98
N PRO A 79 24.13 7.70 17.07
CA PRO A 79 24.93 7.05 16.04
C PRO A 79 24.48 5.60 15.78
N GLY A 80 24.17 5.30 14.52
CA GLY A 80 23.76 3.96 14.07
C GLY A 80 22.25 3.75 13.95
N ASP A 81 21.42 4.61 14.54
CA ASP A 81 19.96 4.47 14.42
C ASP A 81 19.47 4.84 13.01
N THR A 82 18.54 4.06 12.47
CA THR A 82 17.96 4.27 11.11
C THR A 82 16.87 5.35 11.07
N PHE A 83 16.56 5.99 12.19
CA PHE A 83 15.57 7.06 12.30
C PHE A 83 16.13 8.22 13.11
N ARG A 84 15.50 9.39 12.99
CA ARG A 84 15.74 10.55 13.85
C ARG A 84 14.45 11.35 14.03
N ILE A 85 14.34 12.06 15.15
CA ILE A 85 13.25 13.03 15.34
C ILE A 85 13.75 14.38 14.83
N VAL A 86 12.95 15.06 14.02
CA VAL A 86 13.27 16.38 13.48
C VAL A 86 12.26 17.42 13.93
N CYS A 87 12.72 18.66 14.10
CA CYS A 87 11.87 19.79 14.46
C CYS A 87 12.36 21.04 13.73
N GLU A 88 11.48 21.70 12.96
CA GLU A 88 11.81 22.94 12.24
C GLU A 88 12.16 24.05 13.23
N GLU A 89 13.17 24.88 12.94
CA GLU A 89 13.57 25.98 13.82
C GLU A 89 12.72 27.26 13.56
N PRO A 90 12.13 27.88 14.60
CA PRO A 90 12.21 27.54 16.03
C PRO A 90 11.30 26.36 16.42
N CYS A 91 11.85 25.40 17.17
CA CYS A 91 11.12 24.19 17.57
C CYS A 91 10.04 24.50 18.61
N PRO A 92 8.75 24.20 18.36
CA PRO A 92 7.66 24.51 19.29
C PRO A 92 7.47 23.44 20.39
N ILE A 93 8.23 22.36 20.36
CA ILE A 93 8.14 21.22 21.29
C ILE A 93 9.31 21.28 22.27
N GLU A 94 9.03 21.05 23.56
CA GLU A 94 10.07 21.00 24.58
C GLU A 94 11.05 19.86 24.32
N GLU A 95 12.35 20.15 24.42
CA GLU A 95 13.41 19.18 24.12
C GLU A 95 13.31 17.89 24.96
N ARG A 96 12.89 18.01 26.23
CA ARG A 96 12.66 16.85 27.09
C ARG A 96 11.59 15.91 26.54
N TYR A 97 10.56 16.43 25.88
CA TYR A 97 9.55 15.62 25.22
C TYR A 97 10.14 14.89 24.00
N LEU A 98 10.98 15.57 23.21
CA LEU A 98 11.65 14.96 22.06
C LEU A 98 12.54 13.78 22.47
N PHE A 99 13.31 13.93 23.55
CA PHE A 99 14.11 12.83 24.11
C PHE A 99 13.23 11.68 24.61
N ALA A 100 12.11 11.99 25.27
CA ALA A 100 11.17 10.97 25.74
C ALA A 100 10.51 10.22 24.58
N ARG A 101 10.07 10.92 23.53
CA ARG A 101 9.47 10.30 22.34
C ARG A 101 10.47 9.42 21.60
N TYR A 102 11.73 9.87 21.51
CA TYR A 102 12.83 9.06 20.97
C TYR A 102 13.00 7.76 21.77
N ALA A 103 13.10 7.87 23.09
CA ALA A 103 13.27 6.72 23.98
C ALA A 103 12.08 5.75 23.92
N GLY A 104 10.85 6.27 23.89
CA GLY A 104 9.63 5.49 23.76
C GLY A 104 9.57 4.70 22.45
N PHE A 105 9.91 5.34 21.32
CA PHE A 105 9.94 4.63 20.04
C PHE A 105 11.08 3.62 19.97
N LEU A 106 12.27 3.99 20.45
CA LEU A 106 13.42 3.09 20.49
C LEU A 106 13.11 1.81 21.28
N ALA A 107 12.38 1.94 22.39
CA ALA A 107 11.98 0.79 23.23
C ALA A 107 11.05 -0.20 22.51
N VAL A 108 10.28 0.25 21.52
CA VAL A 108 9.37 -0.62 20.75
C VAL A 108 9.88 -0.96 19.34
N LYS A 109 10.96 -0.31 18.90
CA LYS A 109 11.54 -0.51 17.57
C LYS A 109 12.06 -1.94 17.38
N ASP A 110 12.68 -2.52 18.41
CA ASP A 110 13.15 -3.91 18.35
C ASP A 110 11.98 -4.88 18.14
N ASP A 111 10.83 -4.62 18.74
CA ASP A 111 9.61 -5.41 18.51
C ASP A 111 9.11 -5.24 17.08
N LEU A 112 9.08 -4.01 16.55
CA LEU A 112 8.75 -3.75 15.14
C LEU A 112 9.67 -4.56 14.22
N LEU A 113 10.99 -4.51 14.45
CA LEU A 113 11.97 -5.26 13.65
C LEU A 113 11.82 -6.77 13.79
N SER A 114 11.41 -7.27 14.96
CA SER A 114 11.12 -8.69 15.15
C SER A 114 9.90 -9.14 14.33
N LEU A 115 8.90 -8.27 14.18
CA LEU A 115 7.66 -8.54 13.45
C LEU A 115 7.82 -8.36 11.94
N THR A 116 8.69 -7.45 11.51
CA THR A 116 8.97 -7.25 10.09
C THR A 116 10.06 -8.20 9.59
N GLY A 117 10.98 -8.61 10.46
CA GLY A 117 12.17 -9.39 10.10
C GLY A 117 13.16 -8.65 9.19
N VAL A 118 12.87 -7.41 8.82
CA VAL A 118 13.67 -6.52 7.96
C VAL A 118 13.49 -5.06 8.40
N ASP A 119 14.55 -4.25 8.27
CA ASP A 119 14.49 -2.80 8.54
C ASP A 119 14.25 -2.01 7.24
N VAL A 120 14.06 -0.70 7.37
CA VAL A 120 13.96 0.28 6.29
C VAL A 120 15.12 0.12 5.29
N PRO A 121 14.87 0.18 3.96
CA PRO A 121 15.96 0.12 2.99
C PRO A 121 16.96 1.24 3.25
N SER A 122 18.27 0.97 3.12
CA SER A 122 19.31 1.99 3.38
C SER A 122 19.12 3.28 2.59
N ARG A 123 18.55 3.20 1.37
CA ARG A 123 18.18 4.37 0.55
C ARG A 123 17.17 5.30 1.22
N LEU A 124 16.30 4.77 2.07
CA LEU A 124 15.27 5.52 2.78
C LEU A 124 15.70 5.93 4.19
N THR A 125 16.96 5.71 4.56
CA THR A 125 17.51 6.14 5.86
C THR A 125 18.25 7.48 5.75
N PRO A 126 18.17 8.35 6.79
CA PRO A 126 17.33 8.20 7.98
C PRO A 126 15.83 8.38 7.66
N VAL A 127 14.99 7.79 8.50
CA VAL A 127 13.57 8.15 8.58
C VAL A 127 13.42 9.37 9.49
N ASP A 128 12.99 10.49 8.92
CA ASP A 128 12.77 11.76 9.60
C ASP A 128 11.36 11.78 10.21
N ILE A 129 11.27 11.80 11.54
CA ILE A 129 10.00 11.79 12.28
C ILE A 129 9.67 13.21 12.73
N HIS A 130 8.54 13.71 12.24
CA HIS A 130 8.00 15.04 12.50
C HIS A 130 6.79 14.95 13.44
N LEU A 131 6.88 15.61 14.59
CA LEU A 131 5.84 15.56 15.64
C LEU A 131 4.84 16.73 15.57
N THR A 132 5.04 17.65 14.62
CA THR A 132 4.19 18.83 14.40
C THR A 132 4.07 19.06 12.90
N GLY A 133 3.04 19.80 12.49
CA GLY A 133 2.99 20.38 11.15
C GLY A 133 4.12 21.38 10.95
N ASP A 134 4.82 21.26 9.83
CA ASP A 134 5.99 22.08 9.48
C ASP A 134 6.09 22.25 7.96
N SER A 135 7.19 22.83 7.47
CA SER A 135 7.37 23.10 6.03
C SER A 135 7.32 21.85 5.14
N LEU A 136 7.61 20.67 5.69
CA LEU A 136 7.57 19.40 4.97
C LEU A 136 6.24 18.68 5.15
N CYS A 137 5.74 18.58 6.38
CA CYS A 137 4.50 17.88 6.69
C CYS A 137 3.23 18.69 6.38
N GLY A 138 3.35 20.01 6.28
CA GLY A 138 2.20 20.90 6.18
C GLY A 138 1.32 20.87 7.44
N PRO A 139 0.22 21.64 7.46
CA PRO A 139 -0.75 21.58 8.55
C PRO A 139 -1.49 20.23 8.54
N ARG A 140 -1.98 19.80 9.71
CA ARG A 140 -2.89 18.64 9.80
C ARG A 140 -4.14 18.90 8.95
N VAL A 141 -4.43 18.02 7.98
CA VAL A 141 -5.62 18.14 7.10
C VAL A 141 -6.62 17.03 7.42
N GLY A 142 -7.87 17.42 7.68
CA GLY A 142 -8.97 16.49 7.90
C GLY A 142 -8.76 15.60 9.13
N THR A 143 -9.10 14.32 9.00
CA THR A 143 -9.03 13.32 10.08
C THR A 143 -7.70 12.55 10.11
N VAL A 144 -6.75 12.89 9.23
CA VAL A 144 -5.48 12.20 9.14
C VAL A 144 -4.71 12.36 10.46
N ALA A 145 -4.25 11.24 11.00
CA ALA A 145 -3.45 11.19 12.22
C ALA A 145 -1.95 11.08 11.90
N GLY A 146 -1.59 10.34 10.85
CA GLY A 146 -0.21 10.15 10.42
C GLY A 146 -0.08 10.09 8.91
N SER A 147 1.14 10.28 8.42
CA SER A 147 1.49 10.07 7.02
C SER A 147 2.95 9.70 6.89
N SER A 148 3.27 8.86 5.92
CA SER A 148 4.62 8.45 5.61
C SER A 148 4.88 8.60 4.11
N PHE A 149 6.06 9.09 3.76
CA PHE A 149 6.45 9.24 2.35
C PHE A 149 7.96 9.20 2.19
N MET A 150 8.40 8.78 1.01
CA MET A 150 9.81 8.84 0.63
C MET A 150 10.17 10.24 0.18
N ASN A 151 11.42 10.65 0.39
CA ASN A 151 11.94 11.79 -0.33
C ASN A 151 11.94 11.46 -1.83
N VAL A 152 11.53 12.42 -2.66
CA VAL A 152 11.51 12.26 -4.12
C VAL A 152 12.38 13.33 -4.77
N THR A 153 13.15 12.91 -5.76
CA THR A 153 13.80 13.81 -6.71
C THR A 153 13.04 13.78 -8.04
N ASP A 154 13.36 14.67 -8.98
CA ASP A 154 12.71 14.73 -10.30
C ASP A 154 12.75 13.40 -11.08
N LEU A 155 13.64 12.47 -10.72
CA LEU A 155 13.90 11.25 -11.50
C LEU A 155 13.72 9.94 -10.72
N ALA A 156 13.86 9.95 -9.39
CA ALA A 156 13.88 8.75 -8.57
C ALA A 156 13.60 9.06 -7.08
N PRO A 157 13.26 8.03 -6.27
CA PRO A 157 13.28 8.12 -4.81
C PRO A 157 14.64 8.65 -4.34
N GLY A 158 14.59 9.79 -3.65
CA GLY A 158 15.73 10.44 -3.02
C GLY A 158 16.17 9.72 -1.75
N PRO A 159 17.30 10.13 -1.17
CA PRO A 159 17.74 9.60 0.11
C PRO A 159 16.79 10.01 1.24
N GLY A 160 16.49 9.08 2.13
CA GLY A 160 15.66 9.33 3.31
C GLY A 160 14.16 9.20 3.05
N SER A 161 13.40 9.25 4.14
CA SER A 161 11.95 9.17 4.17
C SER A 161 11.43 9.95 5.37
N ASN A 162 10.14 10.23 5.40
CA ASN A 162 9.54 11.07 6.42
C ASN A 162 8.30 10.40 6.99
N VAL A 163 8.06 10.68 8.27
CA VAL A 163 6.87 10.30 9.03
C VAL A 163 6.33 11.58 9.69
N CYS A 164 5.10 11.97 9.36
CA CYS A 164 4.39 13.11 9.90
C CYS A 164 3.31 12.64 10.86
N LEU A 165 3.32 13.08 12.13
CA LEU A 165 2.39 12.60 13.15
C LEU A 165 1.44 13.67 13.73
N TRP A 166 1.75 14.96 13.54
CA TRP A 166 0.95 16.09 14.06
C TRP A 166 0.53 15.95 15.54
N GLU A 167 1.39 15.40 16.39
CA GLU A 167 1.11 15.16 17.81
C GLU A 167 0.88 16.46 18.57
N LEU A 168 1.62 17.52 18.22
CA LEU A 168 1.42 18.83 18.83
C LEU A 168 0.02 19.37 18.56
N GLU A 169 -0.45 19.28 17.32
CA GLU A 169 -1.81 19.68 16.94
C GLU A 169 -2.85 18.81 17.63
N ALA A 170 -2.66 17.49 17.63
CA ALA A 170 -3.56 16.55 18.31
C ALA A 170 -3.65 16.82 19.82
N SER A 171 -2.55 17.20 20.47
CA SER A 171 -2.53 17.55 21.90
C SER A 171 -3.31 18.82 22.25
N ARG A 172 -3.63 19.63 21.24
CA ARG A 172 -4.35 20.91 21.36
C ARG A 172 -5.78 20.83 20.83
N ALA A 173 -6.21 19.66 20.34
CA ALA A 173 -7.52 19.49 19.74
C ALA A 173 -8.64 19.75 20.76
N PRO A 174 -9.69 20.50 20.39
CA PRO A 174 -10.85 20.69 21.25
C PRO A 174 -11.69 19.41 21.35
N LEU A 175 -12.44 19.27 22.43
CA LEU A 175 -13.45 18.22 22.58
C LEU A 175 -14.44 18.23 21.39
N PRO A 176 -14.92 17.06 20.92
CA PRO A 176 -14.87 15.76 21.58
C PRO A 176 -13.61 14.93 21.30
N GLU A 177 -12.64 15.45 20.54
CA GLU A 177 -11.36 14.75 20.36
C GLU A 177 -10.66 14.62 21.70
N VAL A 178 -10.19 13.41 22.02
CA VAL A 178 -9.37 13.20 23.21
C VAL A 178 -7.98 13.69 22.89
N ALA A 179 -7.71 14.95 23.26
CA ALA A 179 -6.36 15.48 23.25
C ALA A 179 -5.46 14.52 24.04
N ARG A 180 -4.38 14.04 23.42
CA ARG A 180 -3.30 13.33 24.11
C ARG A 180 -2.25 14.37 24.48
N PRO A 181 -2.14 14.80 25.74
CA PRO A 181 -1.19 15.83 26.12
C PRO A 181 0.24 15.40 25.78
N LEU A 182 1.07 16.35 25.32
CA LEU A 182 2.51 16.10 25.13
C LEU A 182 3.23 16.04 26.49
N THR A 183 3.04 14.95 27.21
CA THR A 183 3.75 14.66 28.47
C THR A 183 4.84 13.63 28.22
N VAL A 184 5.88 13.67 29.07
CA VAL A 184 6.94 12.66 29.07
C VAL A 184 6.38 11.24 29.26
N GLU A 185 5.41 11.08 30.15
CA GLU A 185 4.71 9.81 30.39
C GLU A 185 4.05 9.28 29.11
N ASN A 186 3.28 10.12 28.42
CA ASN A 186 2.64 9.73 27.16
C ASN A 186 3.65 9.41 26.06
N ALA A 187 4.76 10.14 26.00
CA ALA A 187 5.81 9.91 25.02
C ALA A 187 6.53 8.57 25.20
N LEU A 188 6.64 8.09 26.44
CA LEU A 188 7.23 6.81 26.81
C LEU A 188 6.25 5.64 26.73
N ALA A 189 4.95 5.89 26.91
CA ALA A 189 3.93 4.85 26.94
C ALA A 189 3.89 4.06 25.62
N ARG A 190 3.91 2.73 25.73
CA ARG A 190 3.96 1.80 24.60
C ARG A 190 2.74 1.91 23.70
N GLU A 191 1.56 2.02 24.31
CA GLU A 191 0.28 2.17 23.62
C GLU A 191 0.20 3.46 22.79
N ASN A 192 1.04 4.46 23.09
CA ASN A 192 1.15 5.69 22.32
C ASN A 192 2.20 5.62 21.19
N GLN A 193 2.87 4.48 21.02
CA GLN A 193 3.78 4.26 19.89
C GLN A 193 3.07 3.69 18.66
N VAL A 194 1.77 3.31 18.74
CA VAL A 194 1.03 2.67 17.64
C VAL A 194 1.12 3.47 16.35
N LEU A 195 0.79 4.77 16.38
CA LEU A 195 0.76 5.58 15.16
C LEU A 195 2.16 5.70 14.54
N LEU A 196 3.19 5.92 15.37
CA LEU A 196 4.57 5.98 14.87
C LEU A 196 5.02 4.62 14.32
N ALA A 197 4.71 3.51 14.98
CA ALA A 197 4.99 2.16 14.49
C ALA A 197 4.25 1.86 13.17
N HIS A 198 3.01 2.34 13.03
CA HIS A 198 2.22 2.24 11.80
C HIS A 198 2.90 2.97 10.64
N GLU A 199 3.20 4.25 10.81
CA GLU A 199 3.85 5.05 9.77
C GLU A 199 5.26 4.57 9.44
N TYR A 200 6.02 4.15 10.45
CA TYR A 200 7.35 3.58 10.22
C TYR A 200 7.27 2.26 9.45
N SER A 201 6.27 1.42 9.71
CA SER A 201 6.07 0.15 9.00
C SER A 201 5.76 0.37 7.51
N HIS A 202 5.11 1.48 7.15
CA HIS A 202 4.96 1.83 5.73
C HIS A 202 6.31 2.05 5.05
N VAL A 203 7.23 2.72 5.74
CA VAL A 203 8.59 2.98 5.23
C VAL A 203 9.39 1.68 5.07
N VAL A 204 9.15 0.67 5.91
CA VAL A 204 9.75 -0.67 5.76
C VAL A 204 9.32 -1.32 4.42
N LEU A 205 8.09 -1.10 3.96
CA LEU A 205 7.57 -1.67 2.71
C LEU A 205 7.93 -0.87 1.46
N PHE A 206 8.18 0.44 1.60
CA PHE A 206 8.52 1.31 0.48
C PHE A 206 9.68 0.77 -0.36
N LEU A 207 9.59 0.93 -1.68
CA LEU A 207 10.47 0.38 -2.73
C LEU A 207 10.42 -1.16 -2.87
N ARG A 208 10.22 -1.91 -1.79
CA ARG A 208 10.24 -3.38 -1.78
C ARG A 208 8.99 -4.00 -2.36
N HIS A 209 7.86 -3.38 -2.06
CA HIS A 209 6.55 -3.86 -2.42
C HIS A 209 5.77 -2.79 -3.17
N GLU A 210 4.91 -3.21 -4.10
CA GLU A 210 4.14 -2.26 -4.91
C GLU A 210 3.12 -1.45 -4.11
N LEU A 211 2.67 -1.99 -2.99
CA LEU A 211 1.72 -1.39 -2.08
C LEU A 211 2.32 -1.36 -0.68
N SER A 212 1.90 -0.38 0.12
CA SER A 212 2.21 -0.35 1.54
C SER A 212 0.91 -0.67 2.27
N TYR A 213 0.66 -1.96 2.51
CA TYR A 213 -0.66 -2.42 2.92
C TYR A 213 -1.06 -1.92 4.31
N GLU A 214 -2.16 -1.17 4.36
CA GLU A 214 -2.82 -0.76 5.60
C GLU A 214 -3.00 -1.92 6.57
N TRP A 215 -3.52 -3.05 6.09
CA TRP A 215 -3.74 -4.22 6.95
C TRP A 215 -2.47 -4.75 7.61
N VAL A 216 -1.34 -4.76 6.87
CA VAL A 216 -0.04 -5.22 7.39
C VAL A 216 0.45 -4.24 8.44
N VAL A 217 0.49 -2.95 8.11
CA VAL A 217 1.05 -1.93 9.00
C VAL A 217 0.19 -1.72 10.24
N ARG A 218 -1.14 -1.89 10.14
CA ARG A 218 -2.07 -1.88 11.29
C ARG A 218 -1.87 -3.11 12.16
N ALA A 219 -1.81 -4.31 11.58
CA ALA A 219 -1.57 -5.53 12.35
C ALA A 219 -0.23 -5.49 13.10
N ILE A 220 0.83 -4.94 12.48
CA ILE A 220 2.12 -4.70 13.14
C ILE A 220 1.96 -3.65 14.24
N SER A 221 1.38 -2.49 13.96
CA SER A 221 1.34 -1.37 14.91
C SER A 221 0.53 -1.68 16.16
N TYR A 222 -0.60 -2.39 16.04
CA TYR A 222 -1.38 -2.83 17.20
C TYR A 222 -0.67 -3.92 18.01
N ARG A 223 0.15 -4.76 17.36
CA ARG A 223 1.01 -5.70 18.09
C ARG A 223 2.11 -4.97 18.84
N VAL A 224 2.76 -4.02 18.18
CA VAL A 224 3.79 -3.17 18.77
C VAL A 224 3.22 -2.37 19.93
N GLY A 225 2.03 -1.75 19.82
CA GLY A 225 1.43 -1.01 20.93
C GLY A 225 0.80 -1.87 22.03
N GLY A 226 0.86 -3.20 21.93
CA GLY A 226 0.31 -4.13 22.93
C GLY A 226 -1.22 -4.28 22.88
N GLN A 227 -1.90 -3.74 21.87
CA GLN A 227 -3.34 -3.88 21.69
C GLN A 227 -3.76 -5.18 20.98
N ALA A 228 -2.85 -5.85 20.29
CA ALA A 228 -3.06 -7.15 19.66
C ALA A 228 -2.03 -8.17 20.16
N ASP A 229 -2.50 -9.33 20.60
CA ASP A 229 -1.68 -10.47 21.04
C ASP A 229 -1.42 -11.48 19.90
N SER A 230 -2.32 -11.51 18.92
CA SER A 230 -2.31 -12.42 17.77
C SER A 230 -2.97 -11.77 16.56
N PHE A 231 -2.77 -12.34 15.36
CA PHE A 231 -3.52 -11.94 14.17
C PHE A 231 -5.04 -12.09 14.36
N CYS A 232 -5.45 -13.13 15.10
CA CYS A 232 -6.83 -13.39 15.51
C CYS A 232 -7.27 -12.54 16.73
N SER A 233 -6.70 -11.35 16.94
CA SER A 233 -7.16 -10.43 17.98
C SER A 233 -8.43 -9.69 17.53
N PRO A 234 -9.41 -9.43 18.42
CA PRO A 234 -10.55 -8.56 18.11
C PRO A 234 -10.14 -7.18 17.59
N MET A 235 -8.94 -6.69 17.96
CA MET A 235 -8.38 -5.45 17.43
C MET A 235 -8.17 -5.55 15.91
N ASN A 236 -7.55 -6.63 15.44
CA ASN A 236 -7.32 -6.84 14.01
C ASN A 236 -8.63 -7.12 13.26
N ARG A 237 -9.63 -7.77 13.86
CA ARG A 237 -10.95 -7.90 13.24
C ARG A 237 -11.56 -6.54 12.86
N GLN A 238 -11.35 -5.53 13.70
CA GLN A 238 -11.91 -4.21 13.50
C GLN A 238 -11.07 -3.35 12.57
N PHE A 239 -9.74 -3.38 12.72
CA PHE A 239 -8.86 -2.39 12.07
C PHE A 239 -7.91 -2.98 11.01
N ALA A 240 -7.65 -4.28 11.03
CA ALA A 240 -6.82 -4.99 10.04
C ALA A 240 -7.53 -6.27 9.57
N PRO A 241 -8.74 -6.15 8.98
CA PRO A 241 -9.61 -7.29 8.71
C PRO A 241 -8.95 -8.35 7.83
N THR A 242 -8.06 -7.99 6.91
CA THR A 242 -7.28 -8.97 6.14
C THR A 242 -6.39 -9.84 7.03
N ALA A 243 -5.71 -9.27 8.03
CA ALA A 243 -4.91 -10.05 8.99
C ALA A 243 -5.79 -11.02 9.80
N TRP A 244 -6.96 -10.54 10.23
CA TRP A 244 -7.93 -11.38 10.93
C TRP A 244 -8.39 -12.55 10.06
N GLU A 245 -8.79 -12.31 8.81
CA GLU A 245 -9.25 -13.35 7.89
C GLU A 245 -8.14 -14.37 7.56
N LEU A 246 -6.90 -13.92 7.39
CA LEU A 246 -5.74 -14.80 7.19
C LEU A 246 -5.53 -15.72 8.40
N CYS A 247 -5.71 -15.22 9.62
CA CYS A 247 -5.61 -16.05 10.80
C CYS A 247 -6.78 -17.02 10.95
N GLN A 248 -8.02 -16.56 10.77
CA GLN A 248 -9.21 -17.40 10.93
C GLN A 248 -9.27 -18.53 9.89
N ARG A 249 -8.89 -18.25 8.63
CA ARG A 249 -9.03 -19.21 7.53
C ARG A 249 -7.78 -20.04 7.28
N ASN A 250 -6.60 -19.45 7.48
CA ASN A 250 -5.34 -20.06 7.09
C ASN A 250 -4.40 -20.29 8.28
N GLY A 251 -4.78 -19.90 9.50
CA GLY A 251 -3.95 -20.09 10.69
C GLY A 251 -2.70 -19.21 10.73
N MET A 252 -2.70 -18.08 9.99
CA MET A 252 -1.57 -17.17 9.93
C MET A 252 -1.26 -16.52 11.29
N ASP A 253 0.02 -16.43 11.66
CA ASP A 253 0.51 -15.74 12.86
C ASP A 253 1.60 -14.68 12.57
N TYR A 254 2.07 -14.00 13.63
CA TYR A 254 3.12 -12.97 13.52
C TYR A 254 4.50 -13.52 13.15
N ALA A 255 4.81 -14.79 13.47
CA ALA A 255 6.09 -15.38 13.08
C ALA A 255 6.13 -15.66 11.57
N GLN A 256 5.01 -16.11 11.01
CA GLN A 256 4.81 -16.25 9.56
C GLN A 256 4.79 -14.89 8.86
N LEU A 257 4.24 -13.83 9.46
CA LEU A 257 4.36 -12.47 8.91
C LEU A 257 5.83 -12.02 8.82
N ALA A 258 6.60 -12.19 9.89
CA ALA A 258 8.01 -11.80 9.88
C ALA A 258 8.82 -12.57 8.83
N GLU A 259 8.50 -13.85 8.61
CA GLU A 259 9.10 -14.66 7.56
C GLU A 259 8.62 -14.25 6.16
N SER A 260 7.35 -13.87 5.99
CA SER A 260 6.82 -13.43 4.69
C SER A 260 7.50 -12.16 4.22
N LEU A 261 7.73 -11.21 5.13
CA LEU A 261 8.42 -9.95 4.84
C LEU A 261 9.92 -10.17 4.56
N ARG A 262 10.58 -11.12 5.24
CA ARG A 262 11.96 -11.54 4.89
C ARG A 262 12.05 -12.13 3.49
N ARG A 263 11.11 -12.99 3.09
CA ARG A 263 11.06 -13.57 1.74
C ARG A 263 10.76 -12.52 0.68
N LEU A 264 9.90 -11.55 1.00
CA LEU A 264 9.62 -10.41 0.14
C LEU A 264 10.88 -9.58 -0.10
N ASP A 265 11.61 -9.23 0.97
CA ASP A 265 12.89 -8.50 0.86
C ASP A 265 13.91 -9.30 0.04
N ALA A 266 14.02 -10.62 0.24
CA ALA A 266 14.91 -11.47 -0.54
C ALA A 266 14.61 -11.41 -2.05
N LEU A 267 13.34 -11.46 -2.46
CA LEU A 267 12.96 -11.28 -3.87
C LEU A 267 13.34 -9.90 -4.41
N TRP A 268 13.10 -8.86 -3.61
CA TRP A 268 13.43 -7.48 -4.01
C TRP A 268 14.94 -7.29 -4.17
N VAL A 269 15.75 -7.74 -3.20
CA VAL A 269 17.21 -7.68 -3.25
C VAL A 269 17.77 -8.49 -4.42
N ALA A 270 17.16 -9.62 -4.75
CA ALA A 270 17.53 -10.44 -5.91
C ALA A 270 17.13 -9.83 -7.26
N GLY A 271 16.33 -8.75 -7.27
CA GLY A 271 15.78 -8.16 -8.50
C GLY A 271 14.69 -9.01 -9.15
N GLU A 272 14.06 -9.90 -8.38
CA GLU A 272 13.01 -10.83 -8.83
C GLU A 272 11.59 -10.25 -8.66
N GLY A 273 11.46 -8.97 -8.30
CA GLY A 273 10.18 -8.28 -8.32
C GLY A 273 9.60 -8.11 -9.72
N LEU A 274 8.29 -7.89 -9.79
CA LEU A 274 7.53 -7.77 -11.05
C LEU A 274 7.06 -6.34 -11.35
N GLU A 275 7.16 -5.40 -10.41
CA GLU A 275 6.55 -4.08 -10.56
C GLU A 275 7.61 -2.99 -10.75
N ASP A 276 7.54 -2.30 -11.89
CA ASP A 276 8.39 -1.15 -12.20
C ASP A 276 7.81 0.12 -11.55
N LEU A 277 8.23 0.42 -10.31
CA LEU A 277 7.74 1.60 -9.59
C LEU A 277 8.50 2.88 -9.96
N TYR A 278 9.82 2.75 -10.05
CA TYR A 278 10.73 3.87 -10.26
C TYR A 278 11.86 3.46 -11.19
N ARG A 279 12.37 4.41 -11.96
CA ARG A 279 13.59 4.20 -12.76
C ARG A 279 14.79 4.00 -11.83
N ASP A 280 15.70 3.09 -12.20
CA ASP A 280 16.96 2.84 -11.47
C ASP A 280 16.78 2.37 -10.00
N VAL A 281 15.63 1.76 -9.71
CA VAL A 281 15.33 1.03 -8.48
C VAL A 281 15.01 -0.41 -8.86
N PRO A 282 15.45 -1.43 -8.09
CA PRO A 282 15.02 -2.81 -8.32
C PRO A 282 13.50 -2.90 -8.40
N ARG A 283 12.99 -3.79 -9.26
CA ARG A 283 11.55 -4.02 -9.39
C ARG A 283 10.98 -4.42 -8.04
N ALA A 284 9.88 -3.79 -7.66
CA ALA A 284 9.18 -4.13 -6.44
C ALA A 284 8.45 -5.46 -6.62
N THR A 285 8.23 -6.17 -5.51
CA THR A 285 7.36 -7.35 -5.51
C THR A 285 5.90 -6.94 -5.74
N SER A 286 5.15 -7.78 -6.47
CA SER A 286 3.69 -7.57 -6.66
C SER A 286 2.87 -8.20 -5.53
N ALA A 287 1.63 -7.76 -5.39
CA ALA A 287 0.63 -8.31 -4.48
C ALA A 287 0.44 -9.83 -4.67
N TYR A 288 0.42 -10.29 -5.92
CA TYR A 288 0.39 -11.72 -6.25
C TYR A 288 1.65 -12.46 -5.77
N GLN A 289 2.85 -11.90 -5.95
CA GLN A 289 4.08 -12.50 -5.42
C GLN A 289 4.03 -12.62 -3.90
N TYR A 290 3.57 -11.57 -3.20
CA TYR A 290 3.46 -11.60 -1.75
C TYR A 290 2.42 -12.62 -1.30
N ARG A 291 1.25 -12.69 -1.95
CA ARG A 291 0.24 -13.71 -1.66
C ARG A 291 0.80 -15.13 -1.82
N ARG A 292 1.58 -15.41 -2.86
CA ARG A 292 2.24 -16.72 -3.02
C ARG A 292 3.23 -17.05 -1.91
N ILE A 293 3.92 -16.04 -1.36
CA ILE A 293 4.76 -16.22 -0.17
C ILE A 293 3.88 -16.64 1.01
N LEU A 294 2.76 -15.96 1.23
CA LEU A 294 1.80 -16.30 2.28
C LEU A 294 1.27 -17.72 2.10
N ASP A 295 0.79 -18.08 0.90
CA ASP A 295 0.30 -19.42 0.57
C ASP A 295 1.33 -20.51 0.94
N GLY A 296 2.60 -20.29 0.59
CA GLY A 296 3.69 -21.21 0.88
C GLY A 296 4.02 -21.34 2.37
N LEU A 297 3.77 -20.29 3.16
CA LEU A 297 4.03 -20.29 4.61
C LEU A 297 2.90 -20.92 5.42
N VAL A 298 1.65 -20.70 5.00
CA VAL A 298 0.46 -21.26 5.67
C VAL A 298 0.03 -22.61 5.09
N GLY A 299 0.59 -23.02 3.95
CA GLY A 299 0.31 -24.30 3.31
C GLY A 299 -1.08 -24.40 2.67
N SER A 300 -1.75 -23.28 2.41
CA SER A 300 -3.10 -23.21 1.82
C SER A 300 -3.29 -21.93 1.01
N ASP A 301 -4.30 -21.89 0.14
CA ASP A 301 -4.63 -20.70 -0.65
C ASP A 301 -5.21 -19.58 0.24
N THR A 302 -4.56 -18.41 0.22
CA THR A 302 -4.92 -17.23 1.00
C THR A 302 -5.80 -16.23 0.24
N LEU A 303 -6.12 -16.46 -1.04
CA LEU A 303 -6.87 -15.49 -1.85
C LEU A 303 -8.22 -15.12 -1.22
N ALA A 304 -8.98 -16.11 -0.76
CA ALA A 304 -10.28 -15.87 -0.14
C ALA A 304 -10.19 -15.00 1.13
N ALA A 305 -9.10 -15.13 1.91
CA ALA A 305 -8.86 -14.30 3.08
C ALA A 305 -8.49 -12.86 2.69
N CYS A 306 -7.59 -12.70 1.70
CA CYS A 306 -7.20 -11.38 1.19
C CYS A 306 -8.40 -10.57 0.67
N LEU A 307 -9.33 -11.22 -0.04
CA LEU A 307 -10.52 -10.55 -0.57
C LEU A 307 -11.58 -10.28 0.50
N ALA A 308 -11.74 -11.18 1.47
CA ALA A 308 -12.72 -11.02 2.55
C ALA A 308 -12.42 -9.82 3.47
N GLY A 309 -11.16 -9.43 3.60
CA GLY A 309 -10.76 -8.23 4.34
C GLY A 309 -11.23 -6.92 3.68
N GLY A 310 -11.53 -6.93 2.38
CA GLY A 310 -12.02 -5.77 1.64
C GLY A 310 -10.96 -4.71 1.31
N GLU A 311 -9.72 -4.88 1.77
CA GLU A 311 -8.62 -3.94 1.56
C GLU A 311 -7.88 -4.18 0.24
N LEU A 312 -8.04 -5.37 -0.35
CA LEU A 312 -7.41 -5.77 -1.60
C LEU A 312 -8.46 -6.21 -2.61
N TRP A 313 -8.25 -5.81 -3.86
CA TRP A 313 -9.07 -6.26 -4.98
C TRP A 313 -8.53 -7.56 -5.57
N ALA A 314 -9.44 -8.29 -6.21
CA ALA A 314 -9.11 -9.55 -6.86
C ALA A 314 -7.99 -9.38 -7.87
N ASN A 315 -8.03 -8.34 -8.70
CA ASN A 315 -7.02 -8.09 -9.72
C ASN A 315 -5.62 -7.75 -9.18
N GLN A 316 -5.50 -7.33 -7.92
CA GLN A 316 -4.23 -7.13 -7.24
C GLN A 316 -3.67 -8.47 -6.75
N CYS A 317 -4.48 -9.25 -6.04
CA CYS A 317 -4.05 -10.51 -5.44
C CYS A 317 -3.86 -11.63 -6.45
N GLY A 318 -4.86 -11.80 -7.33
CA GLY A 318 -4.96 -12.81 -8.38
C GLY A 318 -4.78 -14.27 -7.97
N ASP A 319 -5.05 -15.19 -8.88
CA ASP A 319 -4.75 -16.62 -8.78
C ASP A 319 -4.13 -17.10 -10.11
N ALA A 320 -3.63 -18.33 -10.11
CA ALA A 320 -3.01 -18.93 -11.28
C ALA A 320 -3.82 -20.11 -11.76
N ALA A 321 -3.81 -20.35 -13.07
CA ALA A 321 -4.51 -21.48 -13.65
C ALA A 321 -3.73 -22.11 -14.79
N ARG A 322 -3.98 -23.40 -15.05
CA ARG A 322 -3.39 -24.12 -16.17
C ARG A 322 -4.40 -24.22 -17.31
N PHE A 323 -4.08 -23.60 -18.44
CA PHE A 323 -4.87 -23.70 -19.66
C PHE A 323 -4.31 -24.87 -20.48
N THR A 324 -5.17 -25.68 -21.09
CA THR A 324 -4.76 -26.91 -21.79
C THR A 324 -5.30 -26.98 -23.23
N PRO A 325 -4.66 -27.73 -24.15
CA PRO A 325 -5.16 -27.95 -25.51
C PRO A 325 -6.53 -28.64 -25.56
N ALA A 326 -6.90 -29.39 -24.52
CA ALA A 326 -8.22 -30.02 -24.43
C ALA A 326 -9.35 -28.99 -24.30
N GLY A 327 -9.02 -27.74 -23.97
CA GLY A 327 -9.98 -26.69 -23.70
C GLY A 327 -10.65 -26.86 -22.33
N GLY A 328 -11.87 -26.38 -22.24
CA GLY A 328 -12.67 -26.39 -21.01
C GLY A 328 -12.81 -25.00 -20.41
N THR A 329 -13.38 -24.99 -19.21
CA THR A 329 -13.70 -23.78 -18.48
C THR A 329 -12.68 -23.56 -17.38
N VAL A 330 -12.15 -22.34 -17.29
CA VAL A 330 -11.18 -21.93 -16.27
C VAL A 330 -11.68 -20.68 -15.57
N THR A 331 -11.65 -20.68 -14.23
CA THR A 331 -11.95 -19.51 -13.41
C THR A 331 -10.67 -18.94 -12.82
N MET A 332 -10.55 -17.62 -12.81
CA MET A 332 -9.46 -16.88 -12.19
C MET A 332 -10.00 -15.70 -11.39
N TYR A 333 -9.12 -15.05 -10.63
CA TYR A 333 -9.37 -13.89 -9.80
C TYR A 333 -10.52 -14.11 -8.82
N GLY A 334 -10.50 -15.24 -8.11
CA GLY A 334 -11.54 -15.58 -7.14
C GLY A 334 -12.91 -15.81 -7.80
N GLY A 335 -12.93 -16.19 -9.08
CA GLY A 335 -14.13 -16.43 -9.86
C GLY A 335 -14.71 -15.20 -10.56
N LEU A 336 -14.06 -14.04 -10.48
CA LEU A 336 -14.48 -12.84 -11.22
C LEU A 336 -14.17 -12.90 -12.71
N VAL A 337 -13.23 -13.77 -13.10
CA VAL A 337 -12.86 -13.99 -14.50
C VAL A 337 -13.12 -15.43 -14.89
N HIS A 338 -13.73 -15.61 -16.05
CA HIS A 338 -14.04 -16.90 -16.62
C HIS A 338 -13.55 -16.99 -18.07
N TRP A 339 -12.91 -18.10 -18.38
CA TRP A 339 -12.40 -18.43 -19.70
C TRP A 339 -13.06 -19.71 -20.19
N ASP A 340 -13.72 -19.67 -21.34
CA ASP A 340 -14.19 -20.87 -22.05
C ASP A 340 -13.31 -21.13 -23.26
N LEU A 341 -12.39 -22.07 -23.09
CA LEU A 341 -11.45 -22.49 -24.11
C LEU A 341 -12.07 -23.61 -24.95
N PRO A 342 -12.32 -23.40 -26.26
CA PRO A 342 -12.62 -24.51 -27.14
C PRO A 342 -11.40 -25.44 -27.31
N ALA A 343 -11.64 -26.74 -27.46
CA ALA A 343 -10.57 -27.72 -27.72
C ALA A 343 -9.75 -27.31 -28.95
N GLY A 344 -8.43 -27.32 -28.82
CA GLY A 344 -7.48 -26.87 -29.83
C GLY A 344 -7.15 -25.37 -29.79
N ALA A 345 -7.74 -24.59 -28.86
CA ALA A 345 -7.40 -23.17 -28.69
C ALA A 345 -5.92 -22.94 -28.36
N LEU A 346 -5.30 -23.92 -27.71
CA LEU A 346 -3.86 -23.96 -27.44
C LEU A 346 -3.24 -25.20 -28.08
N SER A 347 -1.98 -25.10 -28.46
CA SER A 347 -1.18 -26.24 -28.97
C SER A 347 -0.44 -27.00 -27.86
N ALA A 348 -0.24 -26.37 -26.70
CA ALA A 348 0.38 -26.95 -25.52
C ALA A 348 -0.25 -26.36 -24.25
N ASP A 349 0.02 -26.98 -23.10
CA ASP A 349 -0.39 -26.43 -21.82
C ASP A 349 0.32 -25.10 -21.53
N VAL A 350 -0.41 -24.15 -20.95
CA VAL A 350 0.10 -22.84 -20.55
C VAL A 350 -0.25 -22.61 -19.09
N GLN A 351 0.76 -22.32 -18.27
CA GLN A 351 0.54 -21.76 -16.94
C GLN A 351 0.23 -20.28 -17.09
N VAL A 352 -0.96 -19.87 -16.66
CA VAL A 352 -1.41 -18.48 -16.68
C VAL A 352 -1.35 -17.91 -15.27
N GLU A 353 -0.71 -16.75 -15.13
CA GLU A 353 -0.58 -16.03 -13.87
C GLU A 353 -1.08 -14.59 -14.00
N PRO A 354 -1.40 -13.90 -12.89
CA PRO A 354 -1.71 -12.48 -12.88
C PRO A 354 -0.50 -11.65 -13.32
N GLY A 355 -0.71 -10.73 -14.25
CA GLY A 355 0.22 -9.64 -14.55
C GLY A 355 -0.06 -8.39 -13.69
N THR A 356 0.69 -7.33 -13.94
CA THR A 356 0.52 -6.05 -13.20
C THR A 356 -0.86 -5.43 -13.41
N TRP A 357 -1.51 -5.03 -12.32
CA TRP A 357 -2.79 -4.31 -12.32
C TRP A 357 -2.60 -2.79 -12.45
N ARG A 358 -1.38 -2.28 -12.20
CA ARG A 358 -1.08 -0.83 -12.13
C ARG A 358 -1.19 -0.10 -13.46
N LYS A 359 -1.20 -0.82 -14.57
CA LYS A 359 -1.35 -0.23 -15.90
C LYS A 359 -2.82 -0.26 -16.33
N GLY A 360 -3.47 0.90 -16.28
CA GLY A 360 -4.83 1.08 -16.78
C GLY A 360 -4.91 1.61 -18.22
N MET A 361 -6.05 2.21 -18.51
CA MET A 361 -6.29 3.06 -19.66
C MET A 361 -6.79 4.44 -19.21
N VAL A 362 -6.76 5.42 -20.11
CA VAL A 362 -7.35 6.73 -19.79
C VAL A 362 -8.87 6.60 -19.87
N VAL A 363 -9.55 6.96 -18.79
CA VAL A 363 -11.01 7.06 -18.69
C VAL A 363 -11.37 8.40 -18.06
N PRO A 364 -12.63 8.88 -18.13
CA PRO A 364 -13.05 10.04 -17.36
C PRO A 364 -12.82 9.80 -15.86
N GLU A 365 -12.41 10.83 -15.13
CA GLU A 365 -12.02 10.73 -13.72
C GLU A 365 -13.03 9.99 -12.82
N PRO A 366 -14.36 10.19 -12.94
CA PRO A 366 -15.32 9.43 -12.13
C PRO A 366 -15.20 7.91 -12.28
N TRP A 367 -14.71 7.43 -13.43
CA TRP A 367 -14.56 6.01 -13.73
C TRP A 367 -13.24 5.40 -13.23
N TYR A 368 -12.32 6.17 -12.65
CA TYR A 368 -11.05 5.62 -12.17
C TYR A 368 -11.21 4.48 -11.16
N PRO A 369 -12.04 4.58 -10.10
CA PRO A 369 -12.22 3.49 -9.15
C PRO A 369 -12.73 2.21 -9.84
N PHE A 370 -13.74 2.36 -10.71
CA PHE A 370 -14.29 1.25 -11.49
C PHE A 370 -13.24 0.60 -12.38
N MET A 371 -12.49 1.38 -13.15
CA MET A 371 -11.50 0.86 -14.09
C MET A 371 -10.37 0.13 -13.36
N PHE A 372 -9.87 0.68 -12.25
CA PHE A 372 -8.80 0.05 -11.49
C PHE A 372 -9.25 -1.23 -10.77
N ALA A 373 -10.53 -1.36 -10.39
CA ALA A 373 -11.07 -2.60 -9.84
C ALA A 373 -11.32 -3.69 -10.90
N HIS A 374 -11.55 -3.30 -12.17
CA HIS A 374 -11.95 -4.20 -13.26
C HIS A 374 -10.92 -4.29 -14.41
N GLY A 375 -9.65 -4.09 -14.09
CA GLY A 375 -8.51 -4.31 -15.00
C GLY A 375 -7.75 -5.59 -14.63
N TYR A 376 -7.78 -6.60 -15.49
CA TYR A 376 -7.17 -7.91 -15.27
C TYR A 376 -6.07 -8.18 -16.30
N SER A 377 -4.93 -8.71 -15.87
CA SER A 377 -3.77 -8.96 -16.73
C SER A 377 -3.36 -10.42 -16.66
N PHE A 378 -3.17 -11.07 -17.80
CA PHE A 378 -2.87 -12.51 -17.88
C PHE A 378 -1.51 -12.72 -18.54
N GLU A 379 -0.59 -13.33 -17.80
CA GLU A 379 0.76 -13.66 -18.29
C GLU A 379 0.90 -15.16 -18.57
N PRO A 380 1.68 -15.57 -19.59
CA PRO A 380 2.44 -14.72 -20.50
C PRO A 380 1.55 -14.05 -21.58
N ALA A 381 1.58 -12.72 -21.67
CA ALA A 381 0.76 -11.92 -22.59
C ALA A 381 1.06 -12.18 -24.09
N SER A 382 2.11 -12.93 -24.41
CA SER A 382 2.48 -13.31 -25.77
C SER A 382 1.66 -14.47 -26.35
N VAL A 383 0.89 -15.19 -25.54
CA VAL A 383 0.13 -16.36 -26.00
C VAL A 383 -1.04 -15.92 -26.89
N THR A 384 -1.04 -16.40 -28.12
CA THR A 384 -2.14 -16.22 -29.09
C THR A 384 -2.88 -17.54 -29.23
N PHE A 385 -4.20 -17.50 -29.22
CA PHE A 385 -5.04 -18.69 -29.36
C PHE A 385 -5.21 -19.07 -30.84
N ASN A 386 -5.21 -20.38 -31.13
CA ASN A 386 -5.42 -20.90 -32.49
C ASN A 386 -6.84 -20.64 -33.01
N GLN A 387 -7.78 -20.33 -32.10
CA GLN A 387 -9.15 -19.92 -32.39
C GLN A 387 -9.65 -19.01 -31.26
N PRO A 388 -10.67 -18.17 -31.49
CA PRO A 388 -11.16 -17.27 -30.45
C PRO A 388 -11.67 -18.02 -29.20
N VAL A 389 -11.34 -17.49 -28.03
CA VAL A 389 -11.73 -17.98 -26.70
C VAL A 389 -12.73 -17.01 -26.11
N ARG A 390 -13.75 -17.49 -25.38
CA ARG A 390 -14.67 -16.58 -24.68
C ARG A 390 -14.06 -16.19 -23.35
N LEU A 391 -13.99 -14.87 -23.12
CA LEU A 391 -13.62 -14.25 -21.86
C LEU A 391 -14.87 -13.57 -21.29
N THR A 392 -15.23 -13.92 -20.07
CA THR A 392 -16.32 -13.30 -19.31
C THR A 392 -15.74 -12.71 -18.02
N VAL A 393 -15.97 -11.42 -17.81
CA VAL A 393 -15.44 -10.69 -16.64
C VAL A 393 -16.61 -10.09 -15.88
N ARG A 394 -16.70 -10.37 -14.59
CA ARG A 394 -17.68 -9.78 -13.68
C ARG A 394 -17.25 -8.37 -13.27
N TYR A 395 -18.22 -7.47 -13.16
CA TYR A 395 -18.03 -6.15 -12.57
C TYR A 395 -18.92 -5.92 -11.36
N ASP A 396 -18.51 -4.95 -10.54
CA ASP A 396 -19.29 -4.42 -9.42
C ASP A 396 -20.03 -3.14 -9.84
N PRO A 397 -21.37 -3.18 -9.97
CA PRO A 397 -22.15 -2.00 -10.31
C PRO A 397 -22.06 -0.90 -9.25
N ALA A 398 -21.72 -1.21 -7.99
CA ALA A 398 -21.59 -0.22 -6.93
C ALA A 398 -20.40 0.73 -7.13
N LEU A 399 -19.43 0.35 -7.97
CA LEU A 399 -18.27 1.19 -8.31
C LEU A 399 -18.52 2.09 -9.54
N MET A 400 -19.65 1.94 -10.21
CA MET A 400 -19.97 2.79 -11.37
C MET A 400 -20.33 4.21 -10.92
N PRO A 401 -19.94 5.25 -11.69
CA PRO A 401 -20.35 6.61 -11.37
C PRO A 401 -21.87 6.77 -11.43
N ASP A 402 -22.42 7.62 -10.57
CA ASP A 402 -23.84 7.95 -10.57
C ASP A 402 -24.35 8.32 -11.98
N ALA A 403 -25.57 7.89 -12.28
CA ALA A 403 -26.24 8.07 -13.57
C ALA A 403 -25.56 7.41 -14.79
N SER A 404 -24.51 6.61 -14.60
CA SER A 404 -23.92 5.80 -15.67
C SER A 404 -24.85 4.65 -16.07
N ALA A 405 -24.98 4.40 -17.37
CA ALA A 405 -25.72 3.25 -17.88
C ALA A 405 -24.79 2.03 -18.04
N GLU A 406 -25.17 0.87 -17.50
CA GLU A 406 -24.41 -0.39 -17.68
C GLU A 406 -24.21 -0.74 -19.16
N SER A 407 -25.17 -0.38 -20.01
CA SER A 407 -25.08 -0.56 -21.47
C SER A 407 -23.96 0.24 -22.14
N SER A 408 -23.37 1.22 -21.44
CA SER A 408 -22.19 1.96 -21.92
C SER A 408 -20.89 1.18 -21.78
N LEU A 409 -20.87 0.10 -20.99
CA LEU A 409 -19.67 -0.69 -20.76
C LEU A 409 -19.26 -1.47 -22.02
N THR A 410 -17.95 -1.71 -22.13
CA THR A 410 -17.36 -2.63 -23.09
C THR A 410 -16.09 -3.24 -22.50
N LEU A 411 -15.57 -4.27 -23.16
CA LEU A 411 -14.27 -4.85 -22.86
C LEU A 411 -13.20 -4.21 -23.75
N TYR A 412 -12.08 -3.82 -23.17
CA TYR A 412 -10.91 -3.33 -23.89
C TYR A 412 -9.74 -4.29 -23.72
N LEU A 413 -8.98 -4.52 -24.79
CA LEU A 413 -7.63 -5.08 -24.73
C LEU A 413 -6.63 -3.93 -24.63
N ARG A 414 -5.73 -3.97 -23.64
CA ARG A 414 -4.69 -2.95 -23.41
C ARG A 414 -3.30 -3.54 -23.61
N PRO A 415 -2.70 -3.42 -24.81
CA PRO A 415 -1.29 -3.76 -25.01
C PRO A 415 -0.38 -2.81 -24.21
N ASP A 416 0.80 -3.27 -23.78
CA ASP A 416 1.70 -2.50 -22.91
C ASP A 416 2.09 -1.13 -23.48
N ALA A 417 2.33 -1.04 -24.79
CA ALA A 417 2.84 0.16 -25.46
C ALA A 417 1.87 0.77 -26.49
N GLN A 418 0.63 0.28 -26.59
CA GLN A 418 -0.34 0.75 -27.60
C GLN A 418 -1.69 1.08 -26.95
N PRO A 419 -2.42 2.10 -27.43
CA PRO A 419 -3.73 2.47 -26.89
C PRO A 419 -4.65 1.27 -26.69
N ALA A 420 -5.53 1.36 -25.68
CA ALA A 420 -6.54 0.34 -25.46
C ALA A 420 -7.45 0.22 -26.70
N GLN A 421 -7.81 -1.00 -27.06
CA GLN A 421 -8.67 -1.29 -28.22
C GLN A 421 -9.91 -2.01 -27.74
N ALA A 422 -11.09 -1.49 -28.09
CA ALA A 422 -12.34 -2.16 -27.77
C ALA A 422 -12.35 -3.56 -28.42
N VAL A 423 -12.71 -4.57 -27.64
CA VAL A 423 -12.86 -5.94 -28.13
C VAL A 423 -14.18 -6.01 -28.90
N PRO A 424 -14.16 -6.31 -30.22
CA PRO A 424 -15.37 -6.32 -31.02
C PRO A 424 -16.39 -7.35 -30.52
N GLY A 425 -17.66 -6.96 -30.51
CA GLY A 425 -18.75 -7.85 -30.10
C GLY A 425 -18.82 -8.12 -28.60
N ALA A 426 -18.17 -7.31 -27.75
CA ALA A 426 -18.36 -7.37 -26.31
C ALA A 426 -19.84 -7.14 -25.94
N VAL A 427 -20.38 -8.02 -25.11
CA VAL A 427 -21.78 -8.01 -24.65
C VAL A 427 -21.81 -7.78 -23.14
N VAL A 428 -22.59 -6.80 -22.71
CA VAL A 428 -22.86 -6.54 -21.29
C VAL A 428 -24.12 -7.32 -20.89
N ASP A 429 -24.03 -8.06 -19.80
CA ASP A 429 -25.17 -8.66 -19.11
C ASP A 429 -25.39 -7.92 -17.79
N PRO A 430 -26.37 -7.01 -17.71
CA PRO A 430 -26.62 -6.22 -16.51
C PRO A 430 -27.34 -7.01 -15.40
N VAL A 431 -27.81 -8.23 -15.67
CA VAL A 431 -28.43 -9.09 -14.65
C VAL A 431 -27.34 -9.92 -13.96
N ALA A 432 -26.39 -10.45 -14.72
CA ALA A 432 -25.25 -11.17 -14.19
C ALA A 432 -24.09 -10.24 -13.76
N HIS A 433 -24.17 -8.96 -14.12
CA HIS A 433 -23.09 -7.96 -14.02
C HIS A 433 -21.79 -8.46 -14.64
N THR A 434 -21.85 -8.89 -15.91
CA THR A 434 -20.68 -9.36 -16.64
C THR A 434 -20.51 -8.67 -17.99
N VAL A 435 -19.27 -8.61 -18.46
CA VAL A 435 -18.94 -8.28 -19.85
C VAL A 435 -18.23 -9.47 -20.48
N SER A 436 -18.79 -9.97 -21.58
CA SER A 436 -18.28 -11.15 -22.29
C SER A 436 -17.85 -10.80 -23.71
N ALA A 437 -16.72 -11.34 -24.19
CA ALA A 437 -16.29 -11.20 -25.58
C ALA A 437 -15.48 -12.41 -26.07
N LEU A 438 -15.34 -12.56 -27.39
CA LEU A 438 -14.38 -13.49 -27.98
C LEU A 438 -13.04 -12.79 -28.15
N VAL A 439 -11.98 -13.39 -27.61
CA VAL A 439 -10.62 -12.85 -27.64
C VAL A 439 -9.66 -13.83 -28.30
N THR A 440 -8.58 -13.32 -28.89
CA THR A 440 -7.65 -14.12 -29.70
C THR A 440 -6.29 -14.31 -29.06
N LYS A 441 -6.05 -13.78 -27.86
CA LYS A 441 -4.79 -13.91 -27.13
C LYS A 441 -4.97 -13.69 -25.62
N LEU A 442 -3.94 -14.01 -24.83
CA LEU A 442 -3.78 -13.50 -23.47
C LEU A 442 -3.30 -12.03 -23.51
N GLY A 443 -3.44 -11.31 -22.40
CA GLY A 443 -3.04 -9.90 -22.30
C GLY A 443 -3.73 -9.19 -21.15
N ARG A 444 -3.83 -7.85 -21.21
CA ARG A 444 -4.60 -7.07 -20.23
C ARG A 444 -5.97 -6.72 -20.78
N TYR A 445 -7.00 -7.03 -20.01
CA TYR A 445 -8.39 -6.71 -20.31
C TYR A 445 -8.98 -5.78 -19.26
N VAL A 446 -9.68 -4.75 -19.72
CA VAL A 446 -10.25 -3.71 -18.84
C VAL A 446 -11.72 -3.52 -19.19
N ILE A 447 -12.61 -3.51 -18.19
CA ILE A 447 -13.98 -3.05 -18.36
C ILE A 447 -14.01 -1.53 -18.16
N ALA A 448 -14.54 -0.80 -19.13
CA ALA A 448 -14.66 0.65 -19.10
C ALA A 448 -15.81 1.13 -20.00
N PRO A 449 -16.29 2.37 -19.85
CA PRO A 449 -17.24 2.96 -20.79
C PRO A 449 -16.66 3.08 -22.21
N ARG A 450 -17.53 3.09 -23.21
CA ARG A 450 -17.21 3.26 -24.64
C ARG A 450 -16.70 4.65 -25.00
#